data_AF-A0A175W800-F1
#
_entry.id   AF-A0A175W800-F1
#
_cell.length_a   1.000
_cell.length_b   1.000
_cell.length_c   1.000
_cell.angle_alpha   90.00
_cell.angle_beta   90.00
_cell.angle_gamma   90.00
#
_symmetry.space_group_name_H-M   'P 1'
#
loop_
_entity.id
_entity.type
_entity.pdbx_description
1 polymer ?
#
loop_
_entity_poly.entity_id
_entity_poly.type
_entity_poly.pdbx_seq_one_letter_code
_entity_poly.pdbx_strand_id
1 'polypeptide(L)'
;MDDEEFLRRLQALTPGAAVWDGFDPLSWRSVEIDEEEATAVVDEASDFQDGGGWGSDDSAGIIFSYRHLTEEERARTYVSRHNKARGYASDEPLYVPDLEKMEKVNWKETGLAMGELSEEGAIFVPWDVVEGYPDMYIGKRNSVRAAPLFTLDSLHENRVWDLYYVHQPAELNQKPAIFVPTYQFQHLLDVVNAKLETQLTIPPGKNERRFKMSFGIGNTPRPRFLGRSDSPECFESLCATVPAPKPGDDLSHATHLGREEFMNLLSIVDQAKKRMKDSKTKSDKNRFKRIQRHRAWGRSVKRVQRYLGLRQKLADRDPTLVDTPTALDVHLPMTHEPEGSVLFVAVDIEAYEENQALITEVGIAILDTNDIRGVAPGDGGQDWFQRISARHIRVEENSWAMNSRYVQGCANRFSFGTSEFIEQAEIPAILEQLIDNATSADPVDGTLTPRPVVLVFHESSADIGYLKKLGYSIYDAKNVVEIADTREMHQFVSRSKDGRSLGSVLDYLGIPSRDLHNAGNDAVYTLRAMIGLAVKKRLISLAKTGEKIDNKLLEHHIPYSEFKEREKQHEGWTSGGEDTDGGDAINPVNSESRKDFGNGNSGSQGW
;
A
#
# COMPACT_ATOMS: atom_id res chain seq x y z
N MET A 1 15.99 6.52 32.90
CA MET A 1 16.99 5.44 32.79
C MET A 1 18.31 6.09 32.37
N ASP A 2 19.42 5.76 33.03
CA ASP A 2 20.73 6.18 32.52
C ASP A 2 21.10 5.37 31.27
N ASP A 3 22.07 5.87 30.52
CA ASP A 3 22.43 5.28 29.23
C ASP A 3 23.12 3.93 29.38
N GLU A 4 23.80 3.67 30.51
CA GLU A 4 24.42 2.38 30.81
C GLU A 4 23.37 1.29 31.01
N GLU A 5 22.34 1.52 31.82
CA GLU A 5 21.27 0.54 32.05
C GLU A 5 20.45 0.30 30.78
N PHE A 6 20.22 1.35 29.98
CA PHE A 6 19.54 1.22 28.68
C PHE A 6 20.34 0.33 27.72
N LEU A 7 21.64 0.60 27.54
CA LEU A 7 22.52 -0.21 26.70
C LEU A 7 22.59 -1.66 27.20
N ARG A 8 22.62 -1.88 28.51
CA ARG A 8 22.63 -3.23 29.10
C ARG A 8 21.38 -4.02 28.77
N ARG A 9 20.20 -3.40 28.84
CA ARG A 9 18.93 -4.03 28.45
C ARG A 9 18.87 -4.30 26.94
N LEU A 10 19.36 -3.36 26.14
CA LEU A 10 19.41 -3.51 24.69
C LEU A 10 20.30 -4.70 24.28
N GLN A 11 21.49 -4.79 24.88
CA GLN A 11 22.42 -5.91 24.67
C GLN A 11 21.83 -7.25 25.13
N ALA A 12 21.08 -7.27 26.24
CA ALA A 12 20.41 -8.48 26.72
C ALA A 12 19.32 -8.99 25.75
N LEU A 13 18.71 -8.10 24.97
CA LEU A 13 17.69 -8.44 23.97
C LEU A 13 18.29 -8.94 22.64
N THR A 14 19.59 -8.74 22.40
CA THR A 14 20.27 -9.17 21.16
C THR A 14 21.48 -10.04 21.47
N PRO A 15 21.30 -11.35 21.75
CA PRO A 15 22.42 -12.26 21.95
C PRO A 15 23.14 -12.50 20.62
N GLY A 16 24.36 -11.97 20.47
CA GLY A 16 25.38 -12.65 19.65
C GLY A 16 25.76 -12.11 18.27
N ALA A 17 25.47 -10.87 17.85
CA ALA A 17 26.06 -10.37 16.59
C ALA A 17 26.21 -8.84 16.39
N ALA A 18 25.60 -7.99 17.20
CA ALA A 18 25.70 -6.53 16.99
C ALA A 18 26.85 -5.95 17.81
N VAL A 19 27.91 -5.49 17.14
CA VAL A 19 28.92 -4.63 17.74
C VAL A 19 28.28 -3.24 17.87
N TRP A 20 27.98 -2.83 19.10
CA TRP A 20 27.32 -1.55 19.41
C TRP A 20 28.29 -0.37 19.55
N ASP A 21 29.54 -0.51 19.08
CA ASP A 21 30.53 0.57 19.11
C ASP A 21 30.01 1.77 18.29
N GLY A 22 29.84 2.91 18.96
CA GLY A 22 29.38 4.15 18.36
C GLY A 22 27.85 4.38 18.35
N PHE A 23 27.06 3.51 19.00
CA PHE A 23 25.63 3.78 19.17
C PHE A 23 25.39 4.91 20.19
N ASP A 24 24.73 5.99 19.76
CA ASP A 24 24.34 7.12 20.61
C ASP A 24 22.86 7.01 21.03
N PRO A 25 22.55 6.70 22.30
CA PRO A 25 21.19 6.60 22.81
C PRO A 25 20.40 7.91 22.74
N LEU A 26 21.07 9.07 22.70
CA LEU A 26 20.40 10.37 22.64
C LEU A 26 19.61 10.56 21.35
N SER A 27 20.04 9.91 20.26
CA SER A 27 19.36 9.99 18.95
C SER A 27 17.91 9.51 18.95
N TRP A 28 17.52 8.67 19.92
CA TRP A 28 16.14 8.18 20.07
C TRP A 28 15.31 9.02 21.03
N ARG A 29 15.93 9.83 21.89
CA ARG A 29 15.22 10.70 22.86
C ARG A 29 14.77 12.02 22.23
N SER A 30 15.34 12.42 21.09
CA SER A 30 15.02 13.67 20.41
C SER A 30 13.77 13.62 19.53
N VAL A 31 12.95 12.58 19.65
CA VAL A 31 11.61 12.57 19.04
C VAL A 31 10.65 13.24 20.03
N GLU A 32 10.52 14.56 19.95
CA GLU A 32 9.47 15.31 20.63
C GLU A 32 8.11 14.81 20.13
N ILE A 33 7.32 14.25 21.04
CA ILE A 33 5.92 13.89 20.80
C ILE A 33 5.13 15.13 21.19
N ASP A 34 4.56 15.83 20.22
CA ASP A 34 3.68 17.00 20.45
C ASP A 34 2.50 16.61 21.36
N GLU A 35 2.48 17.11 22.60
CA GLU A 35 1.46 16.81 23.62
C GLU A 35 0.24 17.76 23.59
N GLU A 36 0.10 18.64 22.58
CA GLU A 36 -0.94 19.70 22.60
C GLU A 36 -2.36 19.31 22.18
N GLU A 37 -2.66 18.06 21.81
CA GLU A 37 -4.01 17.69 21.32
C GLU A 37 -5.01 17.16 22.39
N ALA A 38 -4.72 17.27 23.69
CA ALA A 38 -5.54 16.63 24.72
C ALA A 38 -6.70 17.46 25.34
N THR A 39 -6.99 18.70 24.91
CA THR A 39 -8.02 19.52 25.60
C THR A 39 -8.90 20.38 24.69
N ALA A 40 -9.96 19.81 24.09
CA ALA A 40 -11.20 20.54 23.77
C ALA A 40 -12.27 19.64 23.12
N VAL A 41 -13.08 18.90 23.88
CA VAL A 41 -14.48 18.60 23.46
C VAL A 41 -15.35 18.50 24.70
N VAL A 42 -16.14 19.56 24.92
CA VAL A 42 -17.20 19.66 25.93
C VAL A 42 -18.54 19.30 25.28
N ASP A 43 -19.30 18.45 25.97
CA ASP A 43 -20.74 18.18 25.92
C ASP A 43 -21.58 18.73 24.75
N GLU A 44 -22.06 17.82 23.89
CA GLU A 44 -23.43 17.88 23.37
C GLU A 44 -23.99 16.44 23.27
N ALA A 45 -24.85 16.08 24.22
CA ALA A 45 -25.63 14.86 24.22
C ALA A 45 -27.04 15.19 23.72
N SER A 46 -27.41 14.72 22.52
CA SER A 46 -28.82 14.65 22.10
C SER A 46 -29.06 13.51 21.09
N ASP A 47 -30.16 12.81 21.36
CA ASP A 47 -31.04 12.02 20.47
C ASP A 47 -30.53 10.82 19.64
N PHE A 48 -30.79 9.64 20.22
CA PHE A 48 -31.55 8.51 19.65
C PHE A 48 -31.83 8.47 18.14
N GLN A 49 -31.41 7.38 17.47
CA GLN A 49 -32.33 6.47 16.73
C GLN A 49 -31.60 5.18 16.29
N ASP A 50 -32.26 4.03 16.52
CA ASP A 50 -31.83 2.68 16.18
C ASP A 50 -31.64 2.48 14.66
N GLY A 51 -30.45 2.04 14.27
CA GLY A 51 -30.15 1.55 12.93
C GLY A 51 -29.11 0.45 13.01
N GLY A 52 -29.56 -0.81 12.92
CA GLY A 52 -28.72 -2.01 13.00
C GLY A 52 -27.68 -2.08 11.87
N GLY A 53 -26.54 -1.45 12.09
CA GLY A 53 -25.29 -1.69 11.38
C GLY A 53 -24.29 -2.26 12.36
N TRP A 54 -23.53 -3.27 11.96
CA TRP A 54 -22.39 -3.81 12.69
C TRP A 54 -21.29 -2.73 12.77
N GLY A 55 -21.53 -1.69 13.57
CA GLY A 55 -20.52 -0.72 13.97
C GLY A 55 -19.47 -1.47 14.77
N SER A 56 -18.21 -1.27 14.40
CA SER A 56 -17.07 -1.89 15.07
C SER A 56 -17.22 -1.70 16.58
N ASP A 57 -17.42 -2.80 17.29
CA ASP A 57 -17.59 -2.82 18.73
C ASP A 57 -16.26 -2.39 19.37
N ASP A 58 -16.16 -1.08 19.62
CA ASP A 58 -14.97 -0.40 20.17
C ASP A 58 -14.77 -0.73 21.66
N SER A 59 -15.56 -1.67 22.18
CA SER A 59 -15.37 -2.26 23.50
C SER A 59 -13.98 -2.88 23.67
N ALA A 60 -13.38 -3.40 22.60
CA ALA A 60 -11.99 -3.87 22.64
C ALA A 60 -11.00 -2.72 22.90
N GLY A 61 -11.15 -1.57 22.23
CA GLY A 61 -10.27 -0.41 22.40
C GLY A 61 -10.31 0.14 23.83
N ILE A 62 -11.49 0.15 24.45
CA ILE A 62 -11.68 0.63 25.84
C ILE A 62 -11.05 -0.33 26.86
N ILE A 63 -11.10 -1.65 26.63
CA ILE A 63 -10.43 -2.62 27.52
C ILE A 63 -8.91 -2.45 27.47
N PHE A 64 -8.34 -2.15 26.29
CA PHE A 64 -6.90 -1.97 26.16
C PHE A 64 -6.41 -0.66 26.78
N SER A 65 -7.13 0.46 26.61
CA SER A 65 -6.71 1.74 27.22
C SER A 65 -6.70 1.69 28.75
N TYR A 66 -7.64 0.96 29.38
CA TYR A 66 -7.65 0.80 30.83
C TYR A 66 -6.46 0.00 31.38
N ARG A 67 -5.96 -0.98 30.61
CA ARG A 67 -4.83 -1.84 31.01
C ARG A 67 -3.49 -1.13 31.05
N HIS A 68 -3.35 -0.01 30.33
CA HIS A 68 -2.12 0.79 30.32
C HIS A 68 -2.11 1.95 31.33
N LEU A 69 -3.20 2.16 32.08
CA LEU A 69 -3.24 3.16 33.13
C LEU A 69 -2.53 2.67 34.40
N THR A 70 -1.70 3.54 34.96
CA THR A 70 -1.13 3.43 36.30
C THR A 70 -2.21 3.43 37.38
N GLU A 71 -1.89 2.92 38.57
CA GLU A 71 -2.82 2.84 39.72
C GLU A 71 -3.44 4.22 40.05
N GLU A 72 -2.65 5.29 39.94
CA GLU A 72 -3.07 6.67 40.17
C GLU A 72 -4.02 7.19 39.09
N GLU A 73 -3.78 6.84 37.82
CA GLU A 73 -4.67 7.19 36.71
C GLU A 73 -6.02 6.46 36.81
N ARG A 74 -6.01 5.20 37.26
CA ARG A 74 -7.25 4.44 37.52
C ARG A 74 -8.08 5.09 38.63
N ALA A 75 -7.46 5.58 39.69
CA ALA A 75 -8.13 6.26 40.79
C ALA A 75 -8.77 7.60 40.36
N ARG A 76 -8.10 8.36 39.47
CA ARG A 76 -8.67 9.61 38.92
C ARG A 76 -9.86 9.35 37.98
N THR A 77 -9.87 8.22 37.28
CA THR A 77 -10.91 7.89 36.28
C THR A 77 -12.24 7.44 36.90
N TYR A 78 -12.30 7.30 38.23
CA TYR A 78 -13.45 6.72 38.94
C TYR A 78 -14.76 7.54 38.81
N VAL A 79 -14.72 8.78 38.30
CA VAL A 79 -15.82 9.73 38.52
C VAL A 79 -16.81 9.92 37.36
N SER A 80 -16.59 9.45 36.11
CA SER A 80 -17.51 9.94 35.03
C SER A 80 -18.14 8.97 34.01
N ARG A 81 -17.55 7.84 33.57
CA ARG A 81 -18.06 7.21 32.31
C ARG A 81 -18.32 5.70 32.23
N HIS A 82 -18.32 4.94 33.32
CA HIS A 82 -18.24 3.46 33.23
C HIS A 82 -19.48 2.63 33.64
N ASN A 83 -20.71 3.14 33.52
CA ASN A 83 -21.90 2.35 33.92
C ASN A 83 -22.35 1.26 32.91
N LYS A 84 -21.70 1.05 31.76
CA LYS A 84 -22.05 -0.06 30.84
C LYS A 84 -21.02 -1.18 30.69
N ALA A 85 -19.74 -0.96 31.01
CA ALA A 85 -18.69 -1.98 30.82
C ALA A 85 -18.62 -3.03 31.96
N ARG A 86 -19.32 -2.80 33.09
CA ARG A 86 -19.29 -3.69 34.26
C ARG A 86 -19.96 -5.06 34.08
N GLY A 87 -20.62 -5.33 32.95
CA GLY A 87 -21.33 -6.60 32.75
C GLY A 87 -20.44 -7.82 32.47
N TYR A 88 -19.19 -7.63 32.03
CA TYR A 88 -18.42 -8.74 31.41
C TYR A 88 -16.99 -8.95 31.91
N ALA A 89 -16.46 -8.10 32.79
CA ALA A 89 -15.15 -8.36 33.40
C ALA A 89 -15.34 -9.24 34.64
N SER A 90 -15.38 -10.55 34.46
CA SER A 90 -15.22 -11.50 35.56
C SER A 90 -13.80 -11.40 36.12
N ASP A 91 -13.67 -11.38 37.46
CA ASP A 91 -12.39 -11.49 38.20
C ASP A 91 -11.75 -12.88 38.08
N GLU A 92 -11.96 -13.59 36.97
CA GLU A 92 -11.25 -14.84 36.72
C GLU A 92 -9.78 -14.52 36.43
N PRO A 93 -8.83 -15.22 37.10
CA PRO A 93 -7.41 -15.04 36.83
C PRO A 93 -7.15 -15.30 35.35
N LEU A 94 -6.64 -14.28 34.65
CA LEU A 94 -6.22 -14.39 33.26
C LEU A 94 -5.21 -15.55 33.18
N TYR A 95 -5.62 -16.66 32.56
CA TYR A 95 -4.71 -17.74 32.22
C TYR A 95 -3.66 -17.17 31.27
N VAL A 96 -2.46 -16.90 31.79
CA VAL A 96 -1.29 -16.54 30.99
C VAL A 96 -0.74 -17.85 30.46
N PRO A 97 -0.85 -18.13 29.15
CA PRO A 97 -0.33 -19.37 28.60
C PRO A 97 1.18 -19.43 28.81
N ASP A 98 1.68 -20.54 29.33
CA ASP A 98 3.11 -20.77 29.50
C ASP A 98 3.72 -21.15 28.14
N LEU A 99 4.14 -20.12 27.39
CA LEU A 99 4.69 -20.27 26.04
C LEU A 99 5.84 -21.28 25.98
N GLU A 100 6.76 -21.27 26.94
CA GLU A 100 7.88 -22.21 26.95
C GLU A 100 7.41 -23.67 27.07
N LYS A 101 6.38 -23.94 27.88
CA LYS A 101 5.79 -25.28 27.98
C LYS A 101 5.04 -25.67 26.71
N MET A 102 4.34 -24.72 26.08
CA MET A 102 3.60 -24.97 24.84
C MET A 102 4.52 -25.21 23.64
N GLU A 103 5.70 -24.58 23.61
CA GLU A 103 6.69 -24.81 22.57
C GLU A 103 7.43 -26.15 22.76
N LYS A 104 7.66 -26.60 23.98
CA LYS A 104 8.39 -27.87 24.28
C LYS A 104 7.48 -29.11 24.25
N VAL A 105 6.51 -29.19 23.33
CA VAL A 105 5.62 -30.35 23.25
C VAL A 105 6.32 -31.53 22.59
N ASN A 106 6.45 -32.62 23.35
CA ASN A 106 6.95 -33.89 22.85
C ASN A 106 5.77 -34.83 22.54
N TRP A 107 5.41 -34.94 21.27
CA TRP A 107 4.35 -35.85 20.84
C TRP A 107 4.75 -37.30 21.13
N LYS A 108 3.83 -38.07 21.72
CA LYS A 108 4.01 -39.53 21.86
C LYS A 108 4.34 -40.12 20.48
N GLU A 109 5.29 -41.04 20.44
CA GLU A 109 5.57 -41.77 19.21
C GLU A 109 4.31 -42.52 18.76
N THR A 110 4.03 -42.49 17.46
CA THR A 110 2.85 -43.14 16.87
C THR A 110 2.93 -44.66 16.96
N GLY A 111 4.14 -45.21 17.15
CA GLY A 111 4.41 -46.65 17.05
C GLY A 111 4.32 -47.20 15.63
N LEU A 112 4.06 -46.35 14.64
CA LEU A 112 3.92 -46.72 13.24
C LEU A 112 5.27 -46.68 12.53
N ALA A 113 5.58 -47.73 11.76
CA ALA A 113 6.68 -47.70 10.82
C ALA A 113 6.29 -46.97 9.52
N MET A 114 7.28 -46.48 8.77
CA MET A 114 7.05 -45.83 7.48
C MET A 114 6.24 -46.74 6.54
N GLY A 115 5.15 -46.20 6.01
CA GLY A 115 4.21 -46.88 5.13
C GLY A 115 3.16 -47.74 5.84
N GLU A 116 3.05 -47.72 7.16
CA GLU A 116 1.93 -48.32 7.90
C GLU A 116 0.68 -47.43 7.87
N LEU A 117 -0.50 -48.01 8.01
CA LEU A 117 -1.77 -47.28 7.94
C LEU A 117 -2.01 -46.50 9.24
N SER A 118 -2.55 -45.28 9.11
CA SER A 118 -3.08 -44.50 10.23
C SER A 118 -4.23 -45.21 10.94
N GLU A 119 -4.48 -44.85 12.20
CA GLU A 119 -5.62 -45.34 12.99
C GLU A 119 -6.98 -45.04 12.32
N GLU A 120 -7.97 -45.89 12.57
CA GLU A 120 -9.33 -45.65 12.06
C GLU A 120 -9.96 -44.43 12.75
N GLY A 121 -10.62 -43.57 11.96
CA GLY A 121 -11.25 -42.36 12.48
C GLY A 121 -10.29 -41.21 12.77
N ALA A 122 -8.98 -41.37 12.53
CA ALA A 122 -8.03 -40.27 12.62
C ALA A 122 -8.39 -39.15 11.62
N ILE A 123 -8.20 -37.91 12.08
CA ILE A 123 -8.50 -36.70 11.31
C ILE A 123 -7.21 -35.93 10.97
N PHE A 124 -7.20 -35.38 9.75
CA PHE A 124 -6.01 -34.80 9.16
C PHE A 124 -6.26 -33.43 8.54
N VAL A 125 -5.18 -32.65 8.43
CA VAL A 125 -5.07 -31.38 7.71
C VAL A 125 -4.06 -31.57 6.59
N PRO A 126 -4.37 -31.21 5.33
CA PRO A 126 -3.38 -31.20 4.26
C PRO A 126 -2.26 -30.19 4.55
N TRP A 127 -1.01 -30.54 4.28
CA TRP A 127 0.13 -29.63 4.54
C TRP A 127 -0.01 -28.29 3.83
N ASP A 128 -0.49 -28.27 2.58
CA ASP A 128 -0.71 -27.03 1.83
C ASP A 128 -1.76 -26.11 2.48
N VAL A 129 -2.69 -26.67 3.27
CA VAL A 129 -3.68 -25.92 4.04
C VAL A 129 -3.05 -25.32 5.30
N VAL A 130 -2.06 -26.01 5.90
CA VAL A 130 -1.28 -25.49 7.03
C VAL A 130 -0.47 -24.27 6.58
N GLU A 131 0.36 -24.41 5.55
CA GLU A 131 1.21 -23.32 5.04
C GLU A 131 0.40 -22.10 4.58
N GLY A 132 -0.71 -22.35 3.87
CA GLY A 132 -1.56 -21.28 3.37
C GLY A 132 -2.56 -20.73 4.39
N TYR A 133 -2.52 -21.17 5.66
CA TYR A 133 -3.51 -20.76 6.66
C TYR A 133 -3.58 -19.24 6.87
N PRO A 134 -2.44 -18.51 7.02
CA PRO A 134 -2.47 -17.06 7.24
C PRO A 134 -3.07 -16.27 6.08
N ASP A 135 -2.86 -16.71 4.84
CA ASP A 135 -3.35 -16.04 3.65
C ASP A 135 -4.84 -16.32 3.41
N MET A 136 -5.32 -17.50 3.80
CA MET A 136 -6.68 -17.96 3.47
C MET A 136 -7.71 -17.72 4.58
N TYR A 137 -7.30 -17.71 5.85
CA TYR A 137 -8.25 -17.76 6.98
C TYR A 137 -8.01 -16.70 8.06
N ILE A 138 -6.96 -15.87 7.93
CA ILE A 138 -6.69 -14.78 8.87
C ILE A 138 -7.00 -13.43 8.22
N GLY A 139 -7.66 -12.53 8.96
CA GLY A 139 -7.91 -11.16 8.52
C GLY A 139 -6.62 -10.37 8.29
N LYS A 140 -6.65 -9.39 7.37
CA LYS A 140 -5.46 -8.64 6.89
C LYS A 140 -4.50 -8.17 7.99
N ARG A 141 -5.02 -7.62 9.10
CA ARG A 141 -4.23 -7.12 10.23
C ARG A 141 -3.39 -8.21 10.90
N ASN A 142 -4.00 -9.35 11.21
CA ASN A 142 -3.32 -10.45 11.89
C ASN A 142 -2.56 -11.36 10.92
N SER A 143 -2.99 -11.43 9.66
CA SER A 143 -2.33 -12.23 8.62
C SER A 143 -0.87 -11.78 8.44
N VAL A 144 -0.59 -10.47 8.43
CA VAL A 144 0.78 -9.93 8.36
C VAL A 144 1.65 -10.35 9.56
N ARG A 145 1.06 -10.42 10.76
CA ARG A 145 1.75 -10.83 11.99
C ARG A 145 1.97 -12.33 12.05
N ALA A 146 1.01 -13.10 11.54
CA ALA A 146 1.02 -14.55 11.58
C ALA A 146 1.84 -15.19 10.46
N ALA A 147 1.85 -14.61 9.25
CA ALA A 147 2.53 -15.20 8.09
C ALA A 147 4.00 -15.61 8.33
N PRO A 148 4.84 -14.84 9.05
CA PRO A 148 6.19 -15.27 9.39
C PRO A 148 6.25 -16.59 10.19
N LEU A 149 5.24 -16.85 11.04
CA LEU A 149 5.16 -18.04 11.89
C LEU A 149 4.72 -19.32 11.14
N PHE A 150 4.34 -19.19 9.87
CA PHE A 150 3.92 -20.30 9.00
C PHE A 150 4.90 -20.55 7.85
N THR A 151 6.10 -19.97 7.92
CA THR A 151 7.20 -20.38 7.04
C THR A 151 7.66 -21.79 7.41
N LEU A 152 8.24 -22.53 6.46
CA LEU A 152 8.70 -23.90 6.72
C LEU A 152 9.69 -23.95 7.90
N ASP A 153 10.58 -22.96 8.00
CA ASP A 153 11.52 -22.80 9.12
C ASP A 153 10.77 -22.59 10.45
N SER A 154 9.84 -21.63 10.52
CA SER A 154 9.09 -21.34 11.74
C SER A 154 8.12 -22.45 12.16
N LEU A 155 7.61 -23.23 11.20
CA LEU A 155 6.78 -24.39 11.48
C LEU A 155 7.56 -25.52 12.17
N HIS A 156 8.88 -25.59 11.97
CA HIS A 156 9.77 -26.57 12.62
C HIS A 156 10.52 -25.98 13.83
N GLU A 157 10.37 -24.69 14.12
CA GLU A 157 10.96 -24.07 15.32
C GLU A 157 10.38 -24.71 16.59
N ASN A 158 11.21 -25.47 17.30
CA ASN A 158 10.87 -26.21 18.53
C ASN A 158 9.68 -27.17 18.38
N ARG A 159 9.35 -27.63 17.16
CA ARG A 159 8.19 -28.51 16.93
C ARG A 159 8.56 -29.68 16.02
N VAL A 160 7.89 -30.80 16.24
CA VAL A 160 7.95 -31.96 15.36
C VAL A 160 6.58 -32.24 14.75
N TRP A 161 6.56 -32.67 13.50
CA TRP A 161 5.37 -33.00 12.73
C TRP A 161 5.34 -34.49 12.39
N ASP A 162 4.20 -35.13 12.64
CA ASP A 162 3.96 -36.49 12.15
C ASP A 162 3.33 -36.39 10.76
N LEU A 163 4.09 -36.81 9.75
CA LEU A 163 3.68 -36.69 8.35
C LEU A 163 2.98 -37.97 7.91
N TYR A 164 1.88 -37.81 7.21
CA TYR A 164 1.13 -38.88 6.56
C TYR A 164 0.95 -38.57 5.07
N TYR A 165 0.76 -39.60 4.27
CA TYR A 165 0.55 -39.44 2.83
C TYR A 165 -0.58 -40.31 2.32
N VAL A 166 -1.24 -39.83 1.27
CA VAL A 166 -2.22 -40.58 0.48
C VAL A 166 -1.83 -40.50 -0.98
N HIS A 167 -1.69 -41.66 -1.63
CA HIS A 167 -1.54 -41.71 -3.08
C HIS A 167 -2.81 -41.23 -3.75
N GLN A 168 -2.65 -40.36 -4.74
CA GLN A 168 -3.77 -39.96 -5.55
C GLN A 168 -4.10 -41.06 -6.57
N PRO A 169 -5.39 -41.24 -6.92
CA PRO A 169 -5.80 -42.21 -7.93
C PRO A 169 -5.04 -41.98 -9.24
N ALA A 170 -4.71 -43.07 -9.92
CA ALA A 170 -3.88 -43.04 -11.13
C ALA A 170 -4.47 -42.14 -12.23
N GLU A 171 -5.80 -41.97 -12.25
CA GLU A 171 -6.50 -41.10 -13.21
C GLU A 171 -6.14 -39.61 -13.05
N LEU A 172 -5.71 -39.18 -11.86
CA LEU A 172 -5.34 -37.78 -11.60
C LEU A 172 -3.88 -37.46 -11.97
N ASN A 173 -3.02 -38.48 -12.07
CA ASN A 173 -1.57 -38.34 -12.35
C ASN A 173 -0.89 -37.24 -11.51
N GLN A 174 -1.27 -37.13 -10.23
CA GLN A 174 -0.77 -36.12 -9.30
C GLN A 174 0.16 -36.75 -8.25
N LYS A 175 1.06 -35.93 -7.70
CA LYS A 175 1.91 -36.32 -6.58
C LYS A 175 1.07 -36.69 -5.34
N PRO A 176 1.56 -37.59 -4.47
CA PRO A 176 0.93 -37.90 -3.19
C PRO A 176 0.59 -36.63 -2.40
N ALA A 177 -0.56 -36.62 -1.75
CA ALA A 177 -0.94 -35.53 -0.85
C ALA A 177 -0.35 -35.79 0.53
N ILE A 178 0.25 -34.76 1.13
CA ILE A 178 0.87 -34.81 2.46
C ILE A 178 -0.10 -34.22 3.48
N PHE A 179 -0.18 -34.87 4.63
CA PHE A 179 -1.12 -34.57 5.70
C PHE A 179 -0.40 -34.56 7.05
N VAL A 180 -0.95 -33.79 7.98
CA VAL A 180 -0.61 -33.82 9.41
C VAL A 180 -1.87 -34.10 10.23
N PRO A 181 -1.76 -34.76 11.39
CA PRO A 181 -2.88 -34.91 12.30
C PRO A 181 -3.48 -33.56 12.72
N THR A 182 -4.80 -33.45 12.75
CA THR A 182 -5.49 -32.20 13.09
C THR A 182 -5.10 -31.67 14.47
N TYR A 183 -4.80 -32.54 15.44
CA TYR A 183 -4.42 -32.10 16.79
C TYR A 183 -3.07 -31.37 16.81
N GLN A 184 -2.11 -31.73 15.94
CA GLN A 184 -0.82 -31.02 15.84
C GLN A 184 -1.03 -29.62 15.27
N PHE A 185 -1.94 -29.48 14.29
CA PHE A 185 -2.31 -28.19 13.74
C PHE A 185 -3.08 -27.32 14.76
N GLN A 186 -3.99 -27.90 15.53
CA GLN A 186 -4.69 -27.16 16.59
C GLN A 186 -3.69 -26.62 17.63
N HIS A 187 -2.71 -27.43 18.04
CA HIS A 187 -1.64 -26.98 18.93
C HIS A 187 -0.80 -25.85 18.34
N LEU A 188 -0.50 -25.89 17.03
CA LEU A 188 0.16 -24.77 16.35
C LEU A 188 -0.65 -23.47 16.50
N LEU A 189 -1.98 -23.53 16.29
CA LEU A 189 -2.84 -22.35 16.47
C LEU A 189 -2.81 -21.85 17.91
N ASP A 190 -2.83 -22.75 18.90
CA ASP A 190 -2.77 -22.39 20.30
C ASP A 190 -1.45 -21.68 20.64
N VAL A 191 -0.31 -22.15 20.11
CA VAL A 191 0.98 -21.48 20.29
C VAL A 191 1.02 -20.13 19.60
N VAL A 192 0.52 -20.02 18.37
CA VAL A 192 0.45 -18.73 17.64
C VAL A 192 -0.46 -17.74 18.38
N ASN A 193 -1.57 -18.20 18.94
CA ASN A 193 -2.48 -17.39 19.74
C ASN A 193 -1.82 -16.85 21.01
N ALA A 194 -1.06 -17.68 21.70
CA ALA A 194 -0.30 -17.26 22.85
C ALA A 194 0.82 -16.25 22.47
N LYS A 195 1.49 -16.44 21.32
CA LYS A 195 2.54 -15.51 20.84
C LYS A 195 2.01 -14.15 20.38
N LEU A 196 0.88 -14.15 19.67
CA LEU A 196 0.35 -12.95 19.00
C LEU A 196 -0.80 -12.29 19.77
N GLU A 197 -1.22 -12.88 20.90
CA GLU A 197 -2.41 -12.49 21.64
C GLU A 197 -3.65 -12.47 20.73
N THR A 198 -3.88 -13.59 20.02
CA THR A 198 -4.99 -13.76 19.05
C THR A 198 -5.92 -14.91 19.44
N GLN A 199 -7.03 -15.07 18.69
CA GLN A 199 -7.99 -16.16 18.85
C GLN A 199 -8.22 -16.90 17.51
N LEU A 200 -7.13 -17.30 16.86
CA LEU A 200 -7.13 -18.10 15.65
C LEU A 200 -7.65 -19.51 15.97
N THR A 201 -8.62 -19.99 15.20
CA THR A 201 -9.18 -21.33 15.38
C THR A 201 -9.31 -22.05 14.05
N ILE A 202 -9.56 -23.35 14.09
CA ILE A 202 -10.09 -24.05 12.92
C ILE A 202 -11.40 -23.34 12.52
N PRO A 203 -11.54 -22.84 11.27
CA PRO A 203 -12.73 -22.12 10.85
C PRO A 203 -13.98 -23.02 10.94
N PRO A 204 -15.05 -22.60 11.62
CA PRO A 204 -16.26 -23.41 11.75
C PRO A 204 -17.03 -23.52 10.42
N GLY A 205 -17.99 -24.43 10.38
CA GLY A 205 -18.91 -24.59 9.25
C GLY A 205 -18.25 -25.24 8.04
N LYS A 206 -18.52 -24.73 6.82
CA LYS A 206 -18.09 -25.40 5.57
C LYS A 206 -16.57 -25.57 5.45
N ASN A 207 -15.79 -24.71 6.09
CA ASN A 207 -14.33 -24.77 6.06
C ASN A 207 -13.74 -25.76 7.06
N GLU A 208 -14.49 -26.18 8.09
CA GLU A 208 -14.02 -27.09 9.13
C GLU A 208 -13.57 -28.44 8.53
N ARG A 209 -14.31 -28.92 7.52
CA ARG A 209 -14.00 -30.15 6.78
C ARG A 209 -12.62 -30.12 6.11
N ARG A 210 -12.05 -28.94 5.84
CA ARG A 210 -10.69 -28.81 5.27
C ARG A 210 -9.59 -29.13 6.28
N PHE A 211 -9.91 -29.03 7.56
CA PHE A 211 -8.99 -29.25 8.68
C PHE A 211 -9.27 -30.54 9.45
N LYS A 212 -10.44 -31.14 9.23
CA LYS A 212 -10.89 -32.39 9.87
C LYS A 212 -11.20 -33.43 8.80
N MET A 213 -10.21 -33.79 7.98
CA MET A 213 -10.38 -34.80 6.94
C MET A 213 -10.26 -36.21 7.52
N SER A 214 -11.32 -37.00 7.46
CA SER A 214 -11.34 -38.41 7.86
C SER A 214 -11.31 -39.31 6.63
N PHE A 215 -10.47 -40.34 6.65
CA PHE A 215 -10.32 -41.30 5.56
C PHE A 215 -10.79 -42.70 5.96
N GLY A 216 -10.92 -43.62 5.00
CA GLY A 216 -11.33 -45.01 5.24
C GLY A 216 -12.83 -45.27 5.06
N ILE A 217 -13.63 -44.23 4.81
CA ILE A 217 -15.08 -44.35 4.61
C ILE A 217 -15.36 -45.20 3.38
N GLY A 218 -16.09 -46.31 3.56
CA GLY A 218 -16.48 -47.17 2.45
C GLY A 218 -15.32 -47.87 1.76
N ASN A 219 -14.35 -48.39 2.53
CA ASN A 219 -13.17 -49.13 2.07
C ASN A 219 -12.21 -48.33 1.18
N THR A 220 -12.19 -47.01 1.32
CA THR A 220 -11.21 -46.15 0.66
C THR A 220 -9.84 -46.23 1.36
N PRO A 221 -8.74 -45.90 0.68
CA PRO A 221 -7.42 -45.81 1.31
C PRO A 221 -7.40 -44.90 2.54
N ARG A 222 -6.68 -45.32 3.58
CA ARG A 222 -6.32 -44.48 4.73
C ARG A 222 -4.91 -43.92 4.55
N PRO A 223 -4.61 -42.71 5.08
CA PRO A 223 -3.26 -42.16 5.07
C PRO A 223 -2.27 -43.12 5.69
N ARG A 224 -1.10 -43.23 5.06
CA ARG A 224 0.04 -43.99 5.59
C ARG A 224 1.02 -43.07 6.27
N PHE A 225 1.66 -43.54 7.33
CA PHE A 225 2.69 -42.79 8.03
C PHE A 225 3.92 -42.63 7.13
N LEU A 226 4.37 -41.39 6.92
CA LEU A 226 5.57 -41.07 6.14
C LEU A 226 6.80 -41.03 7.05
N GLY A 227 6.66 -40.46 8.24
CA GLY A 227 7.75 -40.25 9.19
C GLY A 227 7.49 -39.03 10.08
N ARG A 228 8.39 -38.82 11.03
CA ARG A 228 8.39 -37.63 11.90
C ARG A 228 9.44 -36.65 11.38
N SER A 229 9.04 -35.40 11.20
CA SER A 229 9.92 -34.32 10.76
C SER A 229 10.16 -33.32 11.88
N ASP A 230 11.43 -32.99 12.11
CA ASP A 230 11.92 -32.07 13.15
C ASP A 230 12.71 -30.89 12.57
N SER A 231 12.89 -30.84 11.25
CA SER A 231 13.56 -29.75 10.54
C SER A 231 13.02 -29.60 9.11
N PRO A 232 13.17 -28.42 8.49
CA PRO A 232 12.83 -28.19 7.08
C PRO A 232 13.50 -29.20 6.13
N GLU A 233 14.76 -29.52 6.35
CA GLU A 233 15.52 -30.46 5.52
C GLU A 233 15.00 -31.90 5.68
N CYS A 234 14.62 -32.28 6.91
CA CYS A 234 14.01 -33.56 7.21
C CYS A 234 12.63 -33.67 6.54
N PHE A 235 11.83 -32.60 6.59
CA PHE A 235 10.53 -32.50 5.92
C PHE A 235 10.66 -32.70 4.40
N GLU A 236 11.57 -31.95 3.77
CA GLU A 236 11.82 -32.03 2.33
C GLU A 236 12.31 -33.42 1.92
N SER A 237 13.22 -34.01 2.70
CA SER A 237 13.74 -35.37 2.49
C SER A 237 12.63 -36.43 2.54
N LEU A 238 11.74 -36.36 3.54
CA LEU A 238 10.59 -37.27 3.66
C LEU A 238 9.62 -37.09 2.49
N CYS A 239 9.30 -35.84 2.13
CA CYS A 239 8.42 -35.54 0.99
C CYS A 239 9.01 -36.00 -0.36
N ALA A 240 10.33 -36.01 -0.50
CA ALA A 240 11.02 -36.52 -1.67
C ALA A 240 11.08 -38.06 -1.73
N THR A 241 10.92 -38.74 -0.59
CA THR A 241 11.12 -40.19 -0.44
C THR A 241 9.82 -40.93 -0.10
N VAL A 242 8.67 -40.44 -0.58
CA VAL A 242 7.38 -41.09 -0.38
C VAL A 242 7.41 -42.51 -1.00
N PRO A 243 7.13 -43.57 -0.23
CA PRO A 243 7.14 -44.95 -0.74
C PRO A 243 6.19 -45.17 -1.92
N ALA A 244 6.45 -46.20 -2.72
CA ALA A 244 5.55 -46.60 -3.81
C ALA A 244 4.20 -47.13 -3.27
N PRO A 245 3.10 -47.06 -4.06
CA PRO A 245 1.79 -47.56 -3.64
C PRO A 245 1.83 -49.04 -3.25
N LYS A 246 1.21 -49.38 -2.12
CA LYS A 246 1.01 -50.76 -1.64
C LYS A 246 -0.38 -51.28 -2.05
N PRO A 247 -0.61 -52.61 -2.06
CA PRO A 247 -1.96 -53.16 -2.24
C PRO A 247 -2.95 -52.54 -1.23
N GLY A 248 -4.11 -52.09 -1.71
CA GLY A 248 -5.11 -51.38 -0.92
C GLY A 248 -4.98 -49.85 -0.90
N ASP A 249 -3.95 -49.28 -1.54
CA ASP A 249 -3.82 -47.82 -1.72
C ASP A 249 -4.62 -47.30 -2.93
N ASP A 250 -5.22 -48.21 -3.70
CA ASP A 250 -6.11 -47.90 -4.80
C ASP A 250 -7.59 -47.90 -4.35
N LEU A 251 -8.47 -47.49 -5.27
CA LEU A 251 -9.92 -47.45 -5.04
C LEU A 251 -10.63 -48.72 -5.54
N SER A 252 -9.90 -49.82 -5.77
CA SER A 252 -10.47 -51.03 -6.38
C SER A 252 -11.51 -51.72 -5.49
N HIS A 253 -11.34 -51.64 -4.17
CA HIS A 253 -12.25 -52.21 -3.17
C HIS A 253 -13.21 -51.19 -2.55
N ALA A 254 -13.15 -49.94 -2.99
CA ALA A 254 -13.96 -48.86 -2.44
C ALA A 254 -15.43 -48.99 -2.88
N THR A 255 -16.35 -48.78 -1.95
CA THR A 255 -17.76 -48.59 -2.25
C THR A 255 -17.97 -47.33 -3.09
N HIS A 256 -19.09 -47.24 -3.83
CA HIS A 256 -19.39 -46.07 -4.64
C HIS A 256 -19.39 -44.77 -3.83
N LEU A 257 -20.10 -44.74 -2.70
CA LEU A 257 -20.16 -43.58 -1.79
C LEU A 257 -18.77 -43.25 -1.21
N GLY A 258 -17.99 -44.27 -0.84
CA GLY A 258 -16.61 -44.08 -0.38
C GLY A 258 -15.73 -43.43 -1.46
N ARG A 259 -15.81 -43.92 -2.71
CA ARG A 259 -15.08 -43.34 -3.84
C ARG A 259 -15.45 -41.87 -4.07
N GLU A 260 -16.74 -41.52 -4.03
CA GLU A 260 -17.18 -40.13 -4.16
C GLU A 260 -16.64 -39.24 -3.04
N GLU A 261 -16.72 -39.70 -1.80
CA GLU A 261 -16.22 -38.96 -0.63
C GLU A 261 -14.70 -38.76 -0.70
N PHE A 262 -13.94 -39.80 -1.05
CA PHE A 262 -12.49 -39.73 -1.20
C PHE A 262 -12.07 -38.76 -2.31
N MET A 263 -12.73 -38.80 -3.47
CA MET A 263 -12.49 -37.87 -4.57
C MET A 263 -12.83 -36.43 -4.16
N ASN A 264 -13.86 -36.23 -3.34
CA ASN A 264 -14.21 -34.93 -2.78
C ASN A 264 -13.10 -34.38 -1.87
N LEU A 265 -12.56 -35.20 -0.96
CA LEU A 265 -11.44 -34.81 -0.10
C LEU A 265 -10.21 -34.41 -0.92
N LEU A 266 -9.83 -35.20 -1.93
CA LEU A 266 -8.70 -34.86 -2.80
C LEU A 266 -8.95 -33.59 -3.63
N SER A 267 -10.19 -33.36 -4.08
CA SER A 267 -10.57 -32.11 -4.74
C SER A 267 -10.37 -30.90 -3.83
N ILE A 268 -10.67 -31.02 -2.53
CA ILE A 268 -10.44 -29.95 -1.55
C ILE A 268 -8.95 -29.62 -1.44
N VAL A 269 -8.07 -30.63 -1.42
CA VAL A 269 -6.62 -30.46 -1.40
C VAL A 269 -6.11 -29.76 -2.65
N ASP A 270 -6.52 -30.23 -3.83
CA ASP A 270 -6.14 -29.64 -5.12
C ASP A 270 -6.61 -28.19 -5.24
N GLN A 271 -7.81 -27.86 -4.76
CA GLN A 271 -8.31 -26.49 -4.69
C GLN A 271 -7.46 -25.60 -3.78
N ALA A 272 -7.00 -26.11 -2.62
CA ALA A 272 -6.14 -25.36 -1.72
C ALA A 272 -4.78 -25.06 -2.38
N LYS A 273 -4.15 -26.07 -3.01
CA LYS A 273 -2.91 -25.92 -3.78
C LYS A 273 -3.03 -24.87 -4.88
N LYS A 274 -4.10 -24.94 -5.68
CA LYS A 274 -4.37 -23.98 -6.76
C LYS A 274 -4.53 -22.55 -6.21
N ARG A 275 -5.32 -22.37 -5.15
CA ARG A 275 -5.51 -21.06 -4.52
C ARG A 275 -4.21 -20.46 -3.98
N MET A 276 -3.35 -21.27 -3.36
CA MET A 276 -2.05 -20.80 -2.87
C MET A 276 -1.15 -20.35 -4.03
N LYS A 277 -1.05 -21.15 -5.10
CA LYS A 277 -0.27 -20.80 -6.30
C LYS A 277 -0.79 -19.54 -6.98
N ASP A 278 -2.11 -19.38 -7.09
CA ASP A 278 -2.75 -18.21 -7.68
C ASP A 278 -2.53 -16.96 -6.80
N SER A 279 -2.63 -17.10 -5.48
CA SER A 279 -2.36 -16.02 -4.51
C SER A 279 -0.93 -15.49 -4.61
N LYS A 280 0.06 -16.40 -4.60
CA LYS A 280 1.48 -16.04 -4.76
C LYS A 280 1.74 -15.33 -6.09
N THR A 281 1.19 -15.86 -7.18
CA THR A 281 1.32 -15.27 -8.53
C THR A 281 0.68 -13.88 -8.60
N LYS A 282 -0.50 -13.70 -8.01
CA LYS A 282 -1.20 -12.41 -7.94
C LYS A 282 -0.43 -11.41 -7.07
N SER A 283 0.15 -11.85 -5.95
CA SER A 283 1.00 -11.04 -5.08
C SER A 283 2.23 -10.52 -5.82
N ASP A 284 2.96 -11.39 -6.53
CA ASP A 284 4.14 -11.01 -7.32
C ASP A 284 3.77 -10.05 -8.47
N LYS A 285 2.66 -10.31 -9.17
CA LYS A 285 2.14 -9.42 -10.22
C LYS A 285 1.78 -8.05 -9.66
N ASN A 286 1.14 -8.00 -8.49
CA ASN A 286 0.77 -6.74 -7.83
C ASN A 286 2.01 -5.98 -7.32
N ARG A 287 3.00 -6.70 -6.76
CA ARG A 287 4.28 -6.12 -6.34
C ARG A 287 5.02 -5.52 -7.54
N PHE A 288 5.08 -6.23 -8.66
CA PHE A 288 5.69 -5.72 -9.89
C PHE A 288 4.98 -4.46 -10.41
N LYS A 289 3.64 -4.47 -10.48
CA LYS A 289 2.84 -3.29 -10.85
C LYS A 289 3.09 -2.10 -9.91
N ARG A 290 3.21 -2.35 -8.60
CA ARG A 290 3.51 -1.31 -7.60
C ARG A 290 4.89 -0.67 -7.85
N ILE A 291 5.92 -1.49 -8.06
CA ILE A 291 7.28 -1.00 -8.39
C ILE A 291 7.26 -0.16 -9.67
N GLN A 292 6.52 -0.58 -10.70
CA GLN A 292 6.38 0.18 -11.94
C GLN A 292 5.69 1.53 -11.73
N ARG A 293 4.61 1.58 -10.92
CA ARG A 293 3.92 2.83 -10.57
C ARG A 293 4.84 3.79 -9.83
N HIS A 294 5.52 3.35 -8.78
CA HIS A 294 6.45 4.19 -8.03
C HIS A 294 7.54 4.79 -8.93
N ARG A 295 8.08 3.99 -9.86
CA ARG A 295 9.04 4.47 -10.87
C ARG A 295 8.41 5.47 -11.84
N ALA A 296 7.16 5.29 -12.22
CA ALA A 296 6.44 6.21 -13.10
C ALA A 296 6.21 7.57 -12.43
N TRP A 297 5.76 7.57 -11.17
CA TRP A 297 5.63 8.78 -10.35
C TRP A 297 6.95 9.53 -10.24
N GLY A 298 8.03 8.79 -9.97
CA GLY A 298 9.38 9.35 -9.92
C GLY A 298 9.91 9.86 -11.26
N ARG A 299 9.36 9.44 -12.39
CA ARG A 299 9.67 10.04 -13.71
C ARG A 299 8.86 11.31 -13.93
N SER A 300 7.56 11.30 -13.59
CA SER A 300 6.71 12.49 -13.69
C SER A 300 7.26 13.66 -12.88
N VAL A 301 7.67 13.42 -11.62
CA VAL A 301 8.32 14.47 -10.80
C VAL A 301 9.56 15.07 -11.49
N LYS A 302 10.38 14.26 -12.15
CA LYS A 302 11.56 14.75 -12.87
C LYS A 302 11.20 15.54 -14.12
N ARG A 303 10.15 15.15 -14.85
CA ARG A 303 9.66 15.91 -16.00
C ARG A 303 9.08 17.25 -15.57
N VAL A 304 8.28 17.30 -14.49
CA VAL A 304 7.85 18.55 -13.87
C VAL A 304 9.05 19.43 -13.48
N GLN A 305 10.11 18.86 -12.93
CA GLN A 305 11.35 19.61 -12.66
C GLN A 305 11.98 20.17 -13.95
N ARG A 306 11.92 19.48 -15.09
CA ARG A 306 12.42 20.01 -16.37
C ARG A 306 11.52 21.12 -16.91
N TYR A 307 10.21 20.93 -16.87
CA TYR A 307 9.23 21.94 -17.28
C TYR A 307 9.33 23.22 -16.45
N LEU A 308 9.78 23.14 -15.20
CA LEU A 308 10.03 24.31 -14.34
C LEU A 308 11.47 24.86 -14.42
N GLY A 309 12.37 24.25 -15.19
CA GLY A 309 13.79 24.65 -15.26
C GLY A 309 14.65 24.24 -14.05
N LEU A 310 14.09 23.49 -13.09
CA LEU A 310 14.83 22.95 -11.92
C LEU A 310 15.81 21.83 -12.29
N ARG A 311 15.62 21.19 -13.45
CA ARG A 311 16.43 20.08 -13.95
C ARG A 311 16.64 20.22 -15.46
N GLN A 312 17.88 20.05 -15.91
CA GLN A 312 18.18 19.98 -17.34
C GLN A 312 17.81 18.62 -17.95
N LYS A 313 17.39 18.63 -19.21
CA LYS A 313 17.24 17.41 -20.01
C LYS A 313 18.59 16.75 -20.24
N LEU A 314 18.64 15.42 -20.15
CA LEU A 314 19.90 14.67 -20.22
C LEU A 314 20.59 14.86 -21.58
N ALA A 315 19.83 14.98 -22.66
CA ALA A 315 20.35 15.18 -24.02
C ALA A 315 21.05 16.53 -24.21
N ASP A 316 20.72 17.52 -23.39
CA ASP A 316 21.27 18.89 -23.48
C ASP A 316 22.49 19.09 -22.57
N ARG A 317 22.84 18.09 -21.74
CA ARG A 317 24.02 18.14 -20.88
C ARG A 317 25.29 17.98 -21.71
N ASP A 318 26.28 18.84 -21.47
CA ASP A 318 27.62 18.68 -22.03
C ASP A 318 28.35 17.53 -21.30
N PRO A 319 28.68 16.42 -22.00
CA PRO A 319 29.37 15.29 -21.38
C PRO A 319 30.82 15.62 -20.97
N THR A 320 31.38 16.75 -21.41
CA THR A 320 32.76 17.16 -21.10
C THR A 320 32.89 17.95 -19.80
N LEU A 321 31.79 18.51 -19.29
CA LEU A 321 31.78 19.21 -18.01
C LEU A 321 31.76 18.18 -16.87
N VAL A 322 32.77 18.24 -16.00
CA VAL A 322 32.84 17.40 -14.80
C VAL A 322 31.65 17.73 -13.91
N ASP A 323 30.84 16.71 -13.62
CA ASP A 323 29.55 16.76 -12.93
C ASP A 323 29.73 17.25 -11.49
N THR A 324 29.97 18.55 -11.32
CA THR A 324 29.94 19.19 -10.01
C THR A 324 28.47 19.46 -9.76
N PRO A 325 27.81 18.79 -8.80
CA PRO A 325 26.41 19.06 -8.50
C PRO A 325 26.35 20.52 -8.09
N THR A 326 25.89 21.39 -8.98
CA THR A 326 25.76 22.80 -8.64
C THR A 326 24.67 22.84 -7.58
N ALA A 327 25.04 23.26 -6.37
CA ALA A 327 24.08 23.46 -5.32
C ALA A 327 22.98 24.38 -5.87
N LEU A 328 21.73 23.90 -5.83
CA LEU A 328 20.61 24.70 -6.28
C LEU A 328 20.32 25.75 -5.21
N ASP A 329 20.71 26.99 -5.47
CA ASP A 329 20.28 28.14 -4.68
C ASP A 329 18.89 28.57 -5.18
N VAL A 330 17.89 28.41 -4.32
CA VAL A 330 16.50 28.75 -4.64
C VAL A 330 16.25 30.25 -4.67
N HIS A 331 17.16 31.07 -4.17
CA HIS A 331 17.04 32.53 -4.18
C HIS A 331 17.67 33.18 -5.42
N LEU A 332 18.25 32.37 -6.31
CA LEU A 332 18.76 32.82 -7.61
C LEU A 332 17.85 32.35 -8.74
N PRO A 333 17.72 33.11 -9.85
CA PRO A 333 17.04 32.64 -11.04
C PRO A 333 17.63 31.32 -11.55
N MET A 334 16.76 30.45 -12.07
CA MET A 334 17.20 29.16 -12.62
C MET A 334 18.13 29.37 -13.80
N THR A 335 19.23 28.61 -13.82
CA THR A 335 20.22 28.64 -14.91
C THR A 335 19.72 27.94 -16.16
N HIS A 336 18.80 26.98 -16.01
CA HIS A 336 18.19 26.26 -17.11
C HIS A 336 16.83 26.85 -17.45
N GLU A 337 16.58 27.00 -18.74
CA GLU A 337 15.28 27.42 -19.24
C GLU A 337 14.21 26.32 -19.01
N PRO A 338 12.97 26.70 -18.68
CA PRO A 338 11.82 25.80 -18.68
C PRO A 338 11.67 24.98 -19.97
N GLU A 339 11.64 23.64 -19.87
CA GLU A 339 11.52 22.77 -21.05
C GLU A 339 10.18 22.99 -21.76
N GLY A 340 10.24 23.28 -23.06
CA GLY A 340 9.08 23.28 -23.94
C GLY A 340 8.10 24.44 -23.76
N SER A 341 8.38 25.41 -22.88
CA SER A 341 7.45 26.51 -22.58
C SER A 341 6.06 25.98 -22.18
N VAL A 342 6.01 24.98 -21.30
CA VAL A 342 4.75 24.34 -20.90
C VAL A 342 3.79 25.33 -20.21
N LEU A 343 2.49 25.16 -20.44
CA LEU A 343 1.44 25.75 -19.62
C LEU A 343 0.95 24.69 -18.62
N PHE A 344 1.11 24.93 -17.32
CA PHE A 344 0.50 24.08 -16.32
C PHE A 344 -0.94 24.54 -16.07
N VAL A 345 -1.90 23.63 -16.21
CA VAL A 345 -3.31 23.90 -15.95
C VAL A 345 -3.80 22.91 -14.90
N ALA A 346 -4.01 23.39 -13.67
CA ALA A 346 -4.69 22.59 -12.66
C ALA A 346 -6.19 22.76 -12.78
N VAL A 347 -6.91 21.64 -12.66
CA VAL A 347 -8.36 21.64 -12.63
C VAL A 347 -8.81 20.84 -11.41
N ASP A 348 -9.75 21.39 -10.66
CA ASP A 348 -10.41 20.72 -9.55
C ASP A 348 -11.92 20.90 -9.72
N ILE A 349 -12.71 19.86 -9.44
CA ILE A 349 -14.16 19.88 -9.68
C ILE A 349 -14.91 19.39 -8.44
N GLU A 350 -15.81 20.24 -7.96
CA GLU A 350 -16.74 19.89 -6.89
C GLU A 350 -18.08 19.44 -7.48
N ALA A 351 -18.65 18.40 -6.88
CA ALA A 351 -19.95 17.87 -7.23
C ALA A 351 -20.84 17.73 -5.98
N TYR A 352 -22.15 17.75 -6.19
CA TYR A 352 -23.10 17.67 -5.08
C TYR A 352 -23.07 16.30 -4.39
N GLU A 353 -22.94 16.29 -3.07
CA GLU A 353 -22.69 15.08 -2.27
C GLU A 353 -23.81 14.03 -2.40
N GLU A 354 -25.07 14.47 -2.51
CA GLU A 354 -26.23 13.57 -2.68
C GLU A 354 -26.44 13.12 -4.14
N ASN A 355 -25.89 13.87 -5.10
CA ASN A 355 -25.96 13.53 -6.51
C ASN A 355 -24.70 13.95 -7.26
N GLN A 356 -23.74 13.03 -7.33
CA GLN A 356 -22.44 13.20 -8.00
C GLN A 356 -22.54 13.37 -9.54
N ALA A 357 -23.75 13.41 -10.11
CA ALA A 357 -23.98 13.83 -11.49
C ALA A 357 -24.12 15.35 -11.63
N LEU A 358 -24.42 16.07 -10.53
CA LEU A 358 -24.56 17.52 -10.52
C LEU A 358 -23.22 18.15 -10.15
N ILE A 359 -22.53 18.70 -11.14
CA ILE A 359 -21.31 19.49 -10.93
C ILE A 359 -21.70 20.87 -10.41
N THR A 360 -21.07 21.31 -9.33
CA THR A 360 -21.39 22.58 -8.65
C THR A 360 -20.32 23.64 -8.87
N GLU A 361 -19.05 23.25 -8.93
CA GLU A 361 -17.92 24.17 -9.08
C GLU A 361 -16.85 23.59 -10.00
N VAL A 362 -16.19 24.45 -10.77
CA VAL A 362 -15.00 24.13 -11.55
C VAL A 362 -13.93 25.16 -11.21
N GLY A 363 -12.84 24.69 -10.63
CA GLY A 363 -11.65 25.46 -10.35
C GLY A 363 -10.62 25.26 -11.44
N ILE A 364 -10.03 26.36 -11.91
CA ILE A 364 -8.97 26.32 -12.90
C ILE A 364 -7.84 27.23 -12.42
N ALA A 365 -6.64 26.69 -12.31
CA ALA A 365 -5.44 27.49 -12.02
C ALA A 365 -4.40 27.28 -13.11
N ILE A 366 -3.74 28.36 -13.52
CA ILE A 366 -2.82 28.35 -14.65
C ILE A 366 -1.48 28.97 -14.22
N LEU A 367 -0.40 28.26 -14.49
CA LEU A 367 0.96 28.77 -14.41
C LEU A 367 1.61 28.68 -15.81
N ASP A 368 1.90 29.84 -16.39
CA ASP A 368 2.72 29.92 -17.60
C ASP A 368 4.20 29.86 -17.21
N THR A 369 4.91 28.84 -17.70
CA THR A 369 6.35 28.70 -17.42
C THR A 369 7.19 29.83 -18.02
N ASN A 370 6.67 30.62 -18.95
CA ASN A 370 7.34 31.82 -19.42
C ASN A 370 7.38 32.93 -18.36
N ASP A 371 6.37 33.00 -17.47
CA ASP A 371 6.27 34.04 -16.44
C ASP A 371 7.22 33.82 -15.25
N ILE A 372 7.83 32.63 -15.17
CA ILE A 372 8.84 32.29 -14.16
C ILE A 372 10.27 32.38 -14.71
N ARG A 373 10.47 32.66 -16.00
CA ARG A 373 11.81 32.84 -16.57
C ARG A 373 12.49 34.04 -15.92
N GLY A 374 13.73 33.85 -15.46
CA GLY A 374 14.48 34.89 -14.75
C GLY A 374 13.95 35.20 -13.34
N VAL A 375 12.94 34.48 -12.85
CA VAL A 375 12.40 34.62 -11.49
C VAL A 375 12.92 33.47 -10.63
N ALA A 376 13.54 33.79 -9.50
CA ALA A 376 13.96 32.79 -8.54
C ALA A 376 12.74 32.04 -7.97
N PRO A 377 12.83 30.73 -7.67
CA PRO A 377 11.73 29.98 -7.06
C PRO A 377 11.43 30.42 -5.62
N GLY A 378 12.43 30.88 -4.87
CA GLY A 378 12.30 31.16 -3.45
C GLY A 378 12.10 29.90 -2.59
N ASP A 379 11.95 30.10 -1.29
CA ASP A 379 11.77 29.00 -0.34
C ASP A 379 10.55 28.15 -0.70
N GLY A 380 10.77 26.85 -0.95
CA GLY A 380 9.71 25.93 -1.37
C GLY A 380 9.06 26.26 -2.72
N GLY A 381 9.61 27.18 -3.51
CA GLY A 381 9.01 27.62 -4.78
C GLY A 381 7.94 28.71 -4.62
N GLN A 382 7.85 29.35 -3.46
CA GLN A 382 6.79 30.31 -3.15
C GLN A 382 6.81 31.59 -4.02
N ASP A 383 7.96 32.02 -4.52
CA ASP A 383 8.06 33.24 -5.35
C ASP A 383 7.42 33.03 -6.73
N TRP A 384 7.20 31.78 -7.14
CA TRP A 384 6.43 31.45 -8.33
C TRP A 384 4.92 31.42 -8.09
N PHE A 385 4.46 31.33 -6.83
CA PHE A 385 3.01 31.24 -6.53
C PHE A 385 2.24 32.49 -6.96
N GLN A 386 2.89 33.65 -6.97
CA GLN A 386 2.31 34.92 -7.45
C GLN A 386 2.11 34.96 -8.97
N ARG A 387 2.66 34.00 -9.72
CA ARG A 387 2.48 33.84 -11.18
C ARG A 387 1.31 32.93 -11.53
N ILE A 388 0.66 32.34 -10.53
CA ILE A 388 -0.53 31.51 -10.74
C ILE A 388 -1.73 32.44 -10.92
N SER A 389 -2.40 32.32 -12.07
CA SER A 389 -3.73 32.89 -12.29
C SER A 389 -4.80 31.86 -12.01
N ALA A 390 -5.99 32.28 -11.61
CA ALA A 390 -7.05 31.36 -11.19
C ALA A 390 -8.43 31.84 -11.62
N ARG A 391 -9.29 30.87 -11.93
CA ARG A 391 -10.73 31.04 -12.15
C ARG A 391 -11.47 30.09 -11.23
N HIS A 392 -12.60 30.57 -10.74
CA HIS A 392 -13.52 29.78 -9.95
C HIS A 392 -14.92 29.94 -10.53
N ILE A 393 -15.38 28.89 -11.19
CA ILE A 393 -16.67 28.86 -11.88
C ILE A 393 -17.67 28.12 -10.99
N ARG A 394 -18.77 28.77 -10.64
CA ARG A 394 -19.97 28.17 -10.06
C ARG A 394 -20.92 27.84 -11.20
N VAL A 395 -21.32 26.58 -11.31
CA VAL A 395 -22.29 26.13 -12.33
C VAL A 395 -23.64 26.75 -12.00
N GLU A 396 -24.16 27.62 -12.87
CA GLU A 396 -25.32 28.47 -12.55
C GLU A 396 -26.55 27.64 -12.17
N GLU A 397 -26.84 26.59 -12.94
CA GLU A 397 -28.00 25.71 -12.77
C GLU A 397 -27.95 24.90 -11.47
N ASN A 398 -26.75 24.64 -10.96
CA ASN A 398 -26.48 23.84 -9.77
C ASN A 398 -25.98 24.68 -8.59
N SER A 399 -25.94 26.01 -8.73
CA SER A 399 -25.35 26.92 -7.73
C SER A 399 -26.04 26.88 -6.36
N TRP A 400 -27.30 26.40 -6.33
CA TRP A 400 -28.10 26.18 -5.12
C TRP A 400 -27.65 24.95 -4.31
N ALA A 401 -26.98 23.99 -4.94
CA ALA A 401 -26.57 22.75 -4.30
C ALA A 401 -25.27 23.00 -3.50
N MET A 402 -25.35 22.88 -2.17
CA MET A 402 -24.22 23.11 -1.27
C MET A 402 -23.99 21.88 -0.39
N ASN A 403 -22.76 21.39 -0.37
CA ASN A 403 -22.35 20.27 0.49
C ASN A 403 -22.31 20.75 1.95
N SER A 404 -22.94 19.98 2.84
CA SER A 404 -23.00 20.30 4.27
C SER A 404 -22.88 19.08 5.18
N ARG A 405 -23.16 17.87 4.66
CA ARG A 405 -23.29 16.66 5.47
C ARG A 405 -21.95 15.97 5.74
N TYR A 406 -21.07 15.89 4.74
CA TYR A 406 -19.79 15.19 4.88
C TYR A 406 -18.58 16.11 4.80
N VAL A 407 -18.70 17.20 4.04
CA VAL A 407 -17.67 18.22 3.85
C VAL A 407 -18.38 19.57 3.82
N GLN A 408 -17.98 20.49 4.69
CA GLN A 408 -18.55 21.83 4.71
C GLN A 408 -17.99 22.61 3.50
N GLY A 409 -18.78 22.69 2.42
CA GLY A 409 -18.37 23.38 1.20
C GLY A 409 -18.12 24.87 1.44
N CYS A 410 -16.98 25.37 0.96
CA CYS A 410 -16.60 26.77 1.06
C CYS A 410 -16.86 27.54 -0.24
N ALA A 411 -17.92 27.14 -0.97
CA ALA A 411 -18.28 27.59 -2.31
C ALA A 411 -18.29 29.13 -2.53
N ASN A 412 -18.53 29.90 -1.47
CA ASN A 412 -18.60 31.38 -1.51
C ASN A 412 -17.28 32.05 -1.06
N ARG A 413 -16.20 31.28 -0.83
CA ARG A 413 -14.93 31.75 -0.25
C ARG A 413 -13.74 31.50 -1.17
N PHE A 414 -13.86 31.91 -2.42
CA PHE A 414 -12.73 31.91 -3.34
C PHE A 414 -11.70 32.97 -2.91
N SER A 415 -10.48 32.51 -2.61
CA SER A 415 -9.40 33.33 -2.05
C SER A 415 -8.59 34.10 -3.09
N PHE A 416 -8.74 33.77 -4.38
CA PHE A 416 -7.85 34.24 -5.45
C PHE A 416 -8.56 35.11 -6.51
N GLY A 417 -9.75 35.61 -6.20
CA GLY A 417 -10.51 36.48 -7.10
C GLY A 417 -12.00 36.54 -6.78
N THR A 418 -12.81 36.74 -7.81
CA THR A 418 -14.27 36.70 -7.72
C THR A 418 -14.78 35.46 -8.42
N SER A 419 -15.80 34.81 -7.85
CA SER A 419 -16.41 33.62 -8.47
C SER A 419 -17.28 34.04 -9.65
N GLU A 420 -17.23 33.26 -10.72
CA GLU A 420 -18.00 33.46 -11.95
C GLU A 420 -19.18 32.49 -11.96
N PHE A 421 -20.37 32.94 -12.36
CA PHE A 421 -21.54 32.07 -12.54
C PHE A 421 -21.73 31.84 -14.04
N ILE A 422 -21.65 30.59 -14.47
CA ILE A 422 -21.63 30.22 -15.89
C ILE A 422 -22.54 29.01 -16.09
N GLU A 423 -23.33 29.01 -17.16
CA GLU A 423 -24.16 27.86 -17.53
C GLU A 423 -23.27 26.64 -17.84
N GLN A 424 -23.68 25.45 -17.39
CA GLN A 424 -22.90 24.21 -17.57
C GLN A 424 -22.56 23.97 -19.04
N ALA A 425 -23.45 24.37 -19.95
CA ALA A 425 -23.29 24.21 -21.40
C ALA A 425 -22.13 25.02 -22.00
N GLU A 426 -21.70 26.11 -21.35
CA GLU A 426 -20.62 26.97 -21.82
C GLU A 426 -19.23 26.55 -21.31
N ILE A 427 -19.18 25.77 -20.22
CA ILE A 427 -17.93 25.34 -19.56
C ILE A 427 -17.01 24.53 -20.49
N PRO A 428 -17.49 23.60 -21.34
CA PRO A 428 -16.61 22.89 -22.28
C PRO A 428 -15.87 23.82 -23.22
N ALA A 429 -16.53 24.84 -23.77
CA ALA A 429 -15.90 25.80 -24.66
C ALA A 429 -14.83 26.64 -23.94
N ILE A 430 -15.04 26.95 -22.65
CA ILE A 430 -14.03 27.61 -21.80
C ILE A 430 -12.81 26.70 -21.60
N LEU A 431 -13.02 25.42 -21.29
CA LEU A 431 -11.93 24.45 -21.12
C LEU A 431 -11.15 24.25 -22.42
N GLU A 432 -11.83 24.11 -23.56
CA GLU A 432 -11.22 24.05 -24.89
C GLU A 432 -10.41 25.32 -25.21
N GLN A 433 -10.92 26.50 -24.83
CA GLN A 433 -10.19 27.75 -25.03
C GLN A 433 -8.91 27.81 -24.20
N LEU A 434 -8.97 27.38 -22.94
CA LEU A 434 -7.83 27.46 -22.00
C LEU A 434 -6.79 26.35 -22.21
N ILE A 435 -7.21 25.18 -22.67
CA ILE A 435 -6.36 24.00 -22.81
C ILE A 435 -6.02 23.79 -24.29
N ASP A 436 -6.98 23.40 -25.11
CA ASP A 436 -6.76 22.98 -26.50
C ASP A 436 -6.25 24.11 -27.40
N ASN A 437 -6.80 25.31 -27.20
CA ASN A 437 -6.47 26.51 -27.97
C ASN A 437 -5.39 27.38 -27.30
N ALA A 438 -4.67 26.86 -26.30
CA ALA A 438 -3.51 27.53 -25.74
C ALA A 438 -2.45 27.71 -26.83
N THR A 439 -2.03 28.95 -27.09
CA THR A 439 -1.05 29.27 -28.13
C THR A 439 0.02 30.24 -27.61
N SER A 440 1.17 30.26 -28.28
CA SER A 440 2.19 31.28 -28.12
C SER A 440 2.48 31.92 -29.46
N ALA A 441 2.58 33.24 -29.45
CA ALA A 441 3.04 34.01 -30.59
C ALA A 441 4.56 33.88 -30.74
N ASP A 442 4.99 33.52 -31.95
CA ASP A 442 6.41 33.59 -32.32
C ASP A 442 6.90 35.06 -32.21
N PRO A 443 8.06 35.32 -31.57
CA PRO A 443 8.56 36.69 -31.40
C PRO A 443 8.90 37.41 -32.71
N VAL A 444 9.17 36.67 -33.80
CA VAL A 444 9.68 37.20 -35.06
C VAL A 444 8.54 37.59 -36.01
N ASP A 445 7.53 36.73 -36.16
CA ASP A 445 6.42 36.97 -37.11
C ASP A 445 5.02 36.99 -36.47
N GLY A 446 4.92 36.73 -35.16
CA GLY A 446 3.67 36.71 -34.42
C GLY A 446 2.79 35.48 -34.71
N THR A 447 3.29 34.48 -35.44
CA THR A 447 2.52 33.27 -35.74
C THR A 447 2.16 32.53 -34.45
N LEU A 448 0.89 32.16 -34.32
CA LEU A 448 0.41 31.43 -33.16
C LEU A 448 0.71 29.95 -33.33
N THR A 449 1.50 29.40 -32.42
CA THR A 449 1.80 27.97 -32.34
C THR A 449 1.13 27.34 -31.13
N PRO A 450 0.54 26.13 -31.24
CA PRO A 450 -0.05 25.45 -30.09
C PRO A 450 0.95 25.25 -28.96
N ARG A 451 0.56 25.63 -27.74
CA ARG A 451 1.38 25.50 -26.54
C ARG A 451 1.21 24.12 -25.93
N PRO A 452 2.30 23.44 -25.52
CA PRO A 452 2.19 22.19 -24.80
C PRO A 452 1.59 22.45 -23.41
N VAL A 453 0.59 21.66 -23.05
CA VAL A 453 -0.12 21.78 -21.75
C VAL A 453 0.21 20.56 -20.88
N VAL A 454 0.45 20.80 -19.60
CA VAL A 454 0.48 19.77 -18.58
C VAL A 454 -0.71 19.98 -17.66
N LEU A 455 -1.61 19.00 -17.64
CA LEU A 455 -2.76 19.03 -16.73
C LEU A 455 -2.30 18.57 -15.34
N VAL A 456 -2.73 19.28 -14.30
CA VAL A 456 -2.33 18.99 -12.92
C VAL A 456 -3.55 18.72 -12.06
N PHE A 457 -3.53 17.61 -11.31
CA PHE A 457 -4.62 17.22 -10.43
C PHE A 457 -4.10 16.79 -9.05
N HIS A 458 -5.00 16.68 -8.09
CA HIS A 458 -4.75 16.00 -6.84
C HIS A 458 -5.68 14.79 -6.73
N GLU A 459 -5.23 13.62 -7.21
CA GLU A 459 -6.10 12.47 -7.57
C GLU A 459 -6.88 12.71 -8.87
N SER A 460 -6.18 12.55 -9.99
CA SER A 460 -6.72 12.81 -11.33
C SER A 460 -7.94 11.98 -11.75
N SER A 461 -8.18 10.81 -11.16
CA SER A 461 -9.21 9.89 -11.66
C SER A 461 -10.63 10.46 -11.52
N ALA A 462 -10.92 11.11 -10.39
CA ALA A 462 -12.21 11.72 -10.12
C ALA A 462 -12.48 12.88 -11.09
N ASP A 463 -11.55 13.85 -11.17
CA ASP A 463 -11.71 15.05 -12.01
C ASP A 463 -11.81 14.73 -13.49
N ILE A 464 -11.02 13.77 -14.00
CA ILE A 464 -11.13 13.33 -15.40
C ILE A 464 -12.53 12.74 -15.67
N GLY A 465 -13.09 12.02 -14.69
CA GLY A 465 -14.47 11.52 -14.76
C GLY A 465 -15.50 12.65 -14.82
N TYR A 466 -15.32 13.72 -14.05
CA TYR A 466 -16.19 14.88 -14.04
C TYR A 466 -16.07 15.76 -15.29
N LEU A 467 -14.85 15.97 -15.80
CA LEU A 467 -14.62 16.65 -17.08
C LEU A 467 -15.42 15.99 -18.20
N LYS A 468 -15.41 14.65 -18.25
CA LYS A 468 -16.20 13.89 -19.22
C LYS A 468 -17.71 14.10 -19.06
N LYS A 469 -18.22 14.26 -17.83
CA LYS A 469 -19.64 14.57 -17.58
C LYS A 469 -20.01 16.00 -17.99
N LEU A 470 -19.08 16.95 -17.87
CA LEU A 470 -19.25 18.30 -18.41
C LEU A 470 -19.29 18.32 -19.94
N GLY A 471 -18.82 17.27 -20.59
CA GLY A 471 -18.73 17.17 -22.06
C GLY A 471 -17.34 17.52 -22.60
N TYR A 472 -16.33 17.67 -21.73
CA TYR A 472 -14.95 17.92 -22.12
C TYR A 472 -14.10 16.64 -21.99
N SER A 473 -13.30 16.36 -23.01
CA SER A 473 -12.47 15.15 -23.07
C SER A 473 -11.01 15.54 -23.24
N ILE A 474 -10.22 15.31 -22.17
CA ILE A 474 -8.77 15.57 -22.16
C ILE A 474 -7.99 14.79 -23.22
N TYR A 475 -8.58 13.73 -23.78
CA TYR A 475 -7.95 12.86 -24.76
C TYR A 475 -8.10 13.40 -26.20
N ASP A 476 -9.00 14.35 -26.41
CA ASP A 476 -9.13 15.04 -27.70
C ASP A 476 -8.12 16.22 -27.81
N ALA A 477 -7.63 16.71 -26.67
CA ALA A 477 -6.65 17.78 -26.56
C ALA A 477 -5.23 17.33 -26.95
N LYS A 478 -4.88 17.53 -28.23
CA LYS A 478 -3.61 17.05 -28.83
C LYS A 478 -2.36 17.70 -28.24
N ASN A 479 -2.48 18.90 -27.68
CA ASN A 479 -1.38 19.64 -27.08
C ASN A 479 -1.16 19.29 -25.61
N VAL A 480 -2.01 18.47 -24.98
CA VAL A 480 -1.76 17.94 -23.63
C VAL A 480 -0.65 16.89 -23.72
N VAL A 481 0.52 17.22 -23.18
CA VAL A 481 1.71 16.37 -23.26
C VAL A 481 1.86 15.42 -22.07
N GLU A 482 1.31 15.78 -20.91
CA GLU A 482 1.38 14.99 -19.69
C GLU A 482 0.26 15.35 -18.71
N ILE A 483 -0.09 14.40 -17.83
CA ILE A 483 -0.89 14.62 -16.63
C ILE A 483 0.03 14.43 -15.42
N ALA A 484 0.11 15.44 -14.56
CA ALA A 484 0.84 15.40 -13.30
C ALA A 484 -0.15 15.27 -12.12
N ASP A 485 0.03 14.24 -11.29
CA ASP A 485 -0.82 14.02 -10.12
C ASP A 485 -0.03 14.30 -8.84
N THR A 486 -0.41 15.36 -8.11
CA THR A 486 0.32 15.80 -6.92
C THR A 486 0.24 14.81 -5.76
N ARG A 487 -0.79 13.95 -5.71
CA ARG A 487 -0.90 12.87 -4.73
C ARG A 487 0.15 11.80 -5.00
N GLU A 488 0.32 11.42 -6.26
CA GLU A 488 1.35 10.48 -6.69
C GLU A 488 2.77 11.05 -6.53
N MET A 489 2.96 12.34 -6.88
CA MET A 489 4.20 13.06 -6.64
C MET A 489 4.54 13.05 -5.15
N HIS A 490 3.60 13.39 -4.26
CA HIS A 490 3.81 13.37 -2.82
C HIS A 490 4.18 11.97 -2.30
N GLN A 491 3.47 10.92 -2.73
CA GLN A 491 3.79 9.54 -2.37
C GLN A 491 5.23 9.19 -2.75
N PHE A 492 5.68 9.57 -3.94
CA PHE A 492 7.06 9.33 -4.37
C PHE A 492 8.08 10.14 -3.57
N VAL A 493 7.81 11.41 -3.29
CA VAL A 493 8.74 12.30 -2.56
C VAL A 493 8.89 11.87 -1.11
N SER A 494 7.78 11.55 -0.43
CA SER A 494 7.73 11.08 0.95
C SER A 494 8.11 9.60 1.11
N ARG A 495 8.18 8.85 0.01
CA ARG A 495 8.32 7.37 -0.02
C ARG A 495 7.20 6.65 0.75
N SER A 496 6.02 7.26 0.77
CA SER A 496 4.84 6.70 1.42
C SER A 496 3.91 6.03 0.42
N LYS A 497 3.37 4.87 0.80
CA LYS A 497 2.31 4.20 0.04
C LYS A 497 0.96 4.88 0.23
N ASP A 498 0.80 5.68 1.28
CA ASP A 498 -0.46 6.29 1.64
C ASP A 498 -0.64 7.60 0.88
N GLY A 499 -1.68 7.64 0.06
CA GLY A 499 -2.07 8.85 -0.63
C GLY A 499 -2.73 9.81 0.35
N ARG A 500 -2.19 11.02 0.46
CA ARG A 500 -2.66 12.08 1.37
C ARG A 500 -3.68 13.00 0.67
N SER A 501 -4.49 13.70 1.45
CA SER A 501 -5.33 14.79 0.95
C SER A 501 -4.49 16.01 0.57
N LEU A 502 -5.07 16.94 -0.19
CA LEU A 502 -4.38 18.14 -0.63
C LEU A 502 -3.89 18.96 0.57
N GLY A 503 -4.74 19.18 1.58
CA GLY A 503 -4.38 19.86 2.83
C GLY A 503 -3.15 19.24 3.51
N SER A 504 -3.12 17.92 3.70
CA SER A 504 -1.97 17.24 4.30
C SER A 504 -0.68 17.36 3.46
N VAL A 505 -0.79 17.44 2.12
CA VAL A 505 0.39 17.69 1.26
C VAL A 505 0.89 19.13 1.42
N LEU A 506 -0.01 20.10 1.54
CA LEU A 506 0.35 21.50 1.79
C LEU A 506 1.02 21.67 3.16
N ASP A 507 0.49 21.02 4.20
CA ASP A 507 1.09 21.02 5.54
C ASP A 507 2.49 20.40 5.52
N TYR A 508 2.67 19.28 4.82
CA TYR A 508 3.97 18.65 4.61
C TYR A 508 5.00 19.56 3.91
N LEU A 509 4.52 20.49 3.09
CA LEU A 509 5.35 21.48 2.39
C LEU A 509 5.51 22.78 3.18
N GLY A 510 4.80 22.97 4.30
CA GLY A 510 4.74 24.22 5.04
C GLY A 510 4.04 25.35 4.26
N ILE A 511 3.09 25.01 3.38
CA ILE A 511 2.33 25.98 2.58
C ILE A 511 1.00 26.26 3.31
N PRO A 512 0.78 27.49 3.83
CA PRO A 512 -0.50 27.83 4.44
C PRO A 512 -1.65 27.69 3.44
N SER A 513 -2.71 27.04 3.86
CA SER A 513 -3.93 26.88 3.09
C SER A 513 -5.14 27.29 3.92
N ARG A 514 -6.19 27.75 3.24
CA ARG A 514 -7.47 28.15 3.82
C ARG A 514 -8.58 27.90 2.82
N ASP A 515 -9.79 27.71 3.33
CA ASP A 515 -11.00 27.54 2.53
C ASP A 515 -10.84 26.42 1.47
N LEU A 516 -10.25 25.28 1.88
CA LEU A 516 -10.24 24.03 1.09
C LEU A 516 -11.68 23.55 0.84
N HIS A 517 -11.88 22.68 -0.15
CA HIS A 517 -13.22 22.29 -0.64
C HIS A 517 -13.97 23.47 -1.27
N ASN A 518 -13.19 24.30 -1.95
CA ASN A 518 -13.65 25.24 -2.95
C ASN A 518 -12.79 24.99 -4.18
N ALA A 519 -13.41 24.62 -5.30
CA ALA A 519 -12.67 24.11 -6.45
C ALA A 519 -11.60 25.09 -6.94
N GLY A 520 -11.93 26.38 -6.95
CA GLY A 520 -10.99 27.43 -7.35
C GLY A 520 -9.76 27.52 -6.44
N ASN A 521 -9.95 27.41 -5.12
CA ASN A 521 -8.85 27.38 -4.17
C ASN A 521 -8.01 26.11 -4.33
N ASP A 522 -8.67 24.96 -4.46
CA ASP A 522 -8.02 23.65 -4.53
C ASP A 522 -7.21 23.47 -5.82
N ALA A 523 -7.66 24.03 -6.94
CA ALA A 523 -6.87 24.14 -8.17
C ALA A 523 -5.58 24.96 -7.95
N VAL A 524 -5.65 26.10 -7.27
CA VAL A 524 -4.47 26.93 -6.96
C VAL A 524 -3.52 26.19 -6.02
N TYR A 525 -4.04 25.61 -4.95
CA TYR A 525 -3.23 24.87 -4.00
C TYR A 525 -2.63 23.61 -4.63
N THR A 526 -3.30 22.98 -5.60
CA THR A 526 -2.74 21.88 -6.39
C THR A 526 -1.50 22.32 -7.17
N LEU A 527 -1.53 23.47 -7.85
CA LEU A 527 -0.30 23.99 -8.49
C LEU A 527 0.80 24.34 -7.49
N ARG A 528 0.44 24.94 -6.35
CA ARG A 528 1.41 25.24 -5.28
C ARG A 528 2.06 23.97 -4.73
N ALA A 529 1.27 22.92 -4.51
CA ALA A 529 1.75 21.61 -4.08
C ALA A 529 2.67 20.99 -5.14
N MET A 530 2.31 21.05 -6.42
CA MET A 530 3.15 20.56 -7.52
C MET A 530 4.54 21.22 -7.52
N ILE A 531 4.57 22.56 -7.45
CA ILE A 531 5.82 23.34 -7.39
C ILE A 531 6.64 22.95 -6.16
N GLY A 532 6.02 22.97 -4.98
CA GLY A 532 6.71 22.66 -3.71
C GLY A 532 7.27 21.23 -3.68
N LEU A 533 6.54 20.24 -4.19
CA LEU A 533 7.02 18.87 -4.32
C LEU A 533 8.19 18.75 -5.31
N ALA A 534 8.13 19.46 -6.44
CA ALA A 534 9.20 19.46 -7.43
C ALA A 534 10.50 20.05 -6.87
N VAL A 535 10.42 21.21 -6.20
CA VAL A 535 11.55 21.88 -5.54
C VAL A 535 12.11 21.03 -4.40
N LYS A 536 11.26 20.59 -3.46
CA LYS A 536 11.68 19.76 -2.31
C LYS A 536 12.39 18.50 -2.77
N LYS A 537 11.84 17.81 -3.78
CA LYS A 537 12.48 16.61 -4.32
C LYS A 537 13.81 16.90 -4.98
N ARG A 538 13.95 18.04 -5.66
CA ARG A 538 15.19 18.45 -6.31
C ARG A 538 16.29 18.66 -5.28
N LEU A 539 15.99 19.40 -4.21
CA LEU A 539 16.91 19.64 -3.09
C LEU A 539 17.34 18.33 -2.41
N ILE A 540 16.40 17.44 -2.09
CA ILE A 540 16.71 16.11 -1.52
C ILE A 540 17.63 15.30 -2.43
N SER A 541 17.44 15.39 -3.75
CA SER A 541 18.23 14.64 -4.72
C SER A 541 19.67 15.17 -4.80
N LEU A 542 19.84 16.49 -4.82
CA LEU A 542 21.16 17.13 -4.87
C LEU A 542 21.96 16.91 -3.57
N ALA A 543 21.32 17.05 -2.40
CA ALA A 543 21.96 16.78 -1.11
C ALA A 543 22.51 15.34 -1.03
N LYS A 544 21.71 14.35 -1.45
CA LYS A 544 22.13 12.93 -1.50
C LYS A 544 23.26 12.67 -2.48
N THR A 545 23.33 13.42 -3.58
CA THR A 545 24.45 13.30 -4.52
C THR A 545 25.72 13.88 -3.92
N GLY A 546 25.63 15.03 -3.22
CA GLY A 546 26.74 15.59 -2.45
C GLY A 546 27.29 14.60 -1.42
N GLU A 547 26.43 14.08 -0.54
CA GLU A 547 26.80 13.08 0.47
C GLU A 547 27.44 11.81 -0.16
N LYS A 548 26.92 11.35 -1.31
CA LYS A 548 27.47 10.18 -2.00
C LYS A 548 28.85 10.44 -2.59
N ILE A 549 29.11 11.65 -3.10
CA ILE A 549 30.43 12.03 -3.61
C ILE A 549 31.41 12.04 -2.43
N ASP A 550 31.02 12.65 -1.32
CA ASP A 550 31.82 12.70 -0.09
C ASP A 550 32.11 11.28 0.45
N ASN A 551 31.11 10.40 0.48
CA ASN A 551 31.29 9.00 0.92
C ASN A 551 32.07 8.14 -0.07
N LYS A 552 31.90 8.33 -1.39
CA LYS A 552 32.71 7.61 -2.41
C LYS A 552 34.18 7.98 -2.34
N LEU A 553 34.51 9.20 -1.92
CA LEU A 553 35.90 9.59 -1.65
C LEU A 553 36.49 8.84 -0.45
N LEU A 554 35.65 8.23 0.40
CA LEU A 554 36.04 7.47 1.59
C LEU A 554 35.93 5.94 1.43
N GLU A 555 35.09 5.44 0.52
CA GLU A 555 34.78 3.99 0.40
C GLU A 555 35.42 3.28 -0.80
N HIS A 556 35.67 1.97 -0.59
CA HIS A 556 36.03 1.00 -1.63
C HIS A 556 34.79 0.34 -2.28
N HIS A 557 34.95 -0.12 -3.52
CA HIS A 557 33.95 -0.74 -4.41
C HIS A 557 32.90 -1.65 -3.73
N ILE A 558 31.61 -1.42 -4.04
CA ILE A 558 30.47 -2.22 -3.57
C ILE A 558 30.18 -3.41 -4.53
N PRO A 559 30.11 -4.67 -4.04
CA PRO A 559 29.74 -5.84 -4.86
C PRO A 559 28.33 -5.78 -5.48
N TYR A 560 28.16 -6.41 -6.65
CA TYR A 560 26.89 -6.44 -7.40
C TYR A 560 25.71 -7.13 -6.67
N SER A 561 26.00 -8.11 -5.80
CA SER A 561 24.98 -8.78 -4.99
C SER A 561 24.30 -7.81 -4.04
N GLU A 562 25.07 -6.97 -3.36
CA GLU A 562 24.59 -5.95 -2.44
C GLU A 562 23.78 -4.87 -3.18
N PHE A 563 24.18 -4.51 -4.40
CA PHE A 563 23.40 -3.61 -5.26
C PHE A 563 22.01 -4.15 -5.58
N LYS A 564 21.89 -5.45 -5.92
CA LYS A 564 20.60 -6.11 -6.18
C LYS A 564 19.69 -6.15 -4.95
N GLU A 565 20.26 -6.38 -3.77
CA GLU A 565 19.51 -6.37 -2.52
C GLU A 565 18.99 -4.97 -2.20
N ARG A 566 19.82 -3.94 -2.35
CA ARG A 566 19.39 -2.53 -2.23
C ARG A 566 18.25 -2.20 -3.20
N GLU A 567 18.30 -2.64 -4.45
CA GLU A 567 17.19 -2.45 -5.41
C GLU A 567 15.90 -3.16 -4.96
N LYS A 568 15.99 -4.40 -4.47
CA LYS A 568 14.83 -5.12 -3.91
C LYS A 568 14.23 -4.38 -2.72
N GLN A 569 15.07 -3.79 -1.88
CA GLN A 569 14.68 -3.00 -0.71
C GLN A 569 14.05 -1.65 -1.09
N HIS A 570 14.46 -1.03 -2.21
CA HIS A 570 13.95 0.27 -2.62
C HIS A 570 12.53 0.26 -3.19
N GLU A 571 11.92 -0.89 -3.51
CA GLU A 571 10.53 -1.02 -3.99
C GLU A 571 10.09 -0.04 -5.10
N GLY A 572 11.02 0.45 -5.93
CA GLY A 572 10.72 1.42 -6.99
C GLY A 572 10.67 2.91 -6.55
N TRP A 573 11.00 3.24 -5.30
CA TRP A 573 11.12 4.62 -4.79
C TRP A 573 12.33 5.40 -5.32
N THR A 574 13.07 4.81 -6.26
CA THR A 574 14.17 5.43 -6.99
C THR A 574 13.91 5.27 -8.49
N SER A 575 14.03 6.37 -9.23
CA SER A 575 13.80 6.44 -10.69
C SER A 575 15.08 6.71 -11.48
N GLY A 576 16.23 6.21 -11.01
CA GLY A 576 17.53 6.30 -11.71
C GLY A 576 18.48 7.41 -11.24
N GLY A 577 18.23 8.07 -10.10
CA GLY A 577 19.18 9.04 -9.52
C GLY A 577 19.34 10.32 -10.37
N GLU A 578 20.53 10.92 -10.39
CA GLU A 578 20.82 12.13 -11.19
C GLU A 578 21.21 11.83 -12.64
N ASP A 579 21.43 10.56 -12.96
CA ASP A 579 21.76 10.07 -14.31
C ASP A 579 20.54 9.95 -15.22
N THR A 580 19.33 10.22 -14.70
CA THR A 580 18.10 10.23 -15.48
C THR A 580 17.26 11.46 -15.18
N ASP A 581 16.49 11.87 -16.18
CA ASP A 581 15.77 13.14 -16.18
C ASP A 581 14.24 12.96 -16.29
N GLY A 582 13.76 11.72 -16.19
CA GLY A 582 12.34 11.36 -16.35
C GLY A 582 12.00 10.79 -17.73
N GLY A 583 12.88 10.93 -18.73
CA GLY A 583 12.63 10.52 -20.11
C GLY A 583 11.54 11.36 -20.78
N ASP A 584 11.05 10.94 -21.94
CA ASP A 584 10.01 11.68 -22.65
C ASP A 584 8.65 11.64 -21.91
N ALA A 585 7.84 12.66 -22.16
CA ALA A 585 6.47 12.74 -21.67
C ALA A 585 5.63 11.59 -22.22
N ILE A 586 4.69 11.08 -21.41
CA ILE A 586 3.74 10.06 -21.86
C ILE A 586 2.43 10.77 -22.15
N ASN A 587 2.16 11.01 -23.44
CA ASN A 587 0.91 11.62 -23.86
C ASN A 587 -0.29 10.77 -23.36
N PRO A 588 -1.30 11.37 -22.72
CA PRO A 588 -2.44 10.65 -22.15
C PRO A 588 -3.21 9.80 -23.17
N VAL A 589 -3.29 10.23 -24.44
CA VAL A 589 -3.92 9.46 -25.54
C VAL A 589 -3.22 8.11 -25.77
N ASN A 590 -1.90 8.09 -25.63
CA ASN A 590 -1.11 6.85 -25.73
C ASN A 590 -1.24 5.97 -24.47
N SER A 591 -1.71 6.52 -23.35
CA SER A 591 -1.90 5.79 -22.10
C SER A 591 -3.24 5.06 -22.04
N GLU A 592 -4.30 5.64 -22.61
CA GLU A 592 -5.64 5.04 -22.63
C GLU A 592 -5.70 3.85 -23.60
N SER A 593 -5.13 4.01 -24.80
CA SER A 593 -4.96 2.91 -25.76
C SER A 593 -4.22 1.70 -25.15
N ARG A 594 -3.31 1.91 -24.19
CA ARG A 594 -2.66 0.82 -23.45
C ARG A 594 -3.53 0.16 -22.37
N LYS A 595 -4.51 0.86 -21.78
CA LYS A 595 -5.45 0.26 -20.81
C LYS A 595 -6.35 -0.77 -21.49
N ASP A 596 -6.75 -0.53 -22.74
CA ASP A 596 -7.58 -1.48 -23.50
C ASP A 596 -6.84 -2.79 -23.83
N PHE A 597 -5.54 -2.73 -24.15
CA PHE A 597 -4.74 -3.95 -24.33
C PHE A 597 -4.51 -4.73 -23.01
N GLY A 598 -4.71 -4.10 -21.85
CA GLY A 598 -4.56 -4.75 -20.54
C GLY A 598 -5.76 -5.60 -20.11
N ASN A 599 -6.91 -5.42 -20.76
CA ASN A 599 -8.16 -6.14 -20.43
C ASN A 599 -8.52 -7.24 -21.45
N GLY A 600 -7.63 -7.51 -22.42
CA GLY A 600 -7.72 -8.63 -23.36
C GLY A 600 -7.46 -9.97 -22.67
N ASN A 601 -8.40 -10.42 -21.86
CA ASN A 601 -8.48 -11.79 -21.39
C ASN A 601 -8.77 -12.70 -22.61
N SER A 602 -7.78 -13.52 -22.97
CA SER A 602 -7.94 -14.83 -23.62
C SER A 602 -9.21 -15.04 -24.47
N GLY A 603 -9.25 -14.39 -25.63
CA GLY A 603 -10.00 -14.92 -26.77
C GLY A 603 -9.31 -16.18 -27.26
N SER A 604 -9.85 -17.34 -26.88
CA SER A 604 -9.44 -18.64 -27.37
C SER A 604 -9.37 -18.64 -28.90
N GLN A 605 -8.17 -18.81 -29.45
CA GLN A 605 -8.00 -19.29 -30.81
C GLN A 605 -8.49 -20.74 -30.84
N GLY A 606 -9.73 -20.94 -31.29
CA GLY A 606 -10.17 -22.22 -31.82
C GLY A 606 -9.56 -22.41 -33.20
N TRP A 607 -8.60 -23.31 -33.29
CA TRP A 607 -8.34 -24.12 -34.48
C TRP A 607 -8.77 -25.55 -34.17
#